data_AF-C1N0F8-F1
#
_entry.id   AF-C1N0F8-F1
#
_cell.length_a   1.000
_cell.length_b   1.000
_cell.length_c   1.000
_cell.angle_alpha   90.00
_cell.angle_beta   90.00
_cell.angle_gamma   90.00
#
_symmetry.space_group_name_H-M   'P 1'
#
loop_
_entity.id
_entity.type
_entity.pdbx_description
1 polymer ?
#
loop_
_entity_poly.entity_id
_entity_poly.type
_entity_poly.pdbx_seq_one_letter_code
_entity_poly.pdbx_strand_id
1 'polypeptide(L)'
;MLAGVGLLLNRFVRAKIVEWRERRFKRRLAEAEKARREREGGGGADGGATVDDPSSTSSRGGGGGGGGGGGGERAPGETCVVCLYEAASVVYKECGHLVCCELCARRMTRCPLCRRKSAWMKVFRAGG
;
A
#
# COMPACT_ATOMS: atom_id res chain seq x y z
N MET A 1 -24.61 43.00 -10.15
CA MET A 1 -23.42 42.54 -10.93
C MET A 1 -22.22 42.12 -10.08
N LEU A 2 -22.11 42.50 -8.79
CA LEU A 2 -20.94 42.16 -7.95
C LEU A 2 -20.81 40.67 -7.56
N ALA A 3 -21.92 39.94 -7.45
CA ALA A 3 -21.89 38.51 -7.10
C ALA A 3 -21.25 37.62 -8.18
N GLY A 4 -21.38 37.99 -9.46
CA GLY A 4 -20.80 37.23 -10.57
C GLY A 4 -19.27 37.30 -10.62
N VAL A 5 -18.70 38.44 -10.23
CA VAL A 5 -17.24 38.66 -10.18
C VAL A 5 -16.60 37.80 -9.09
N GLY A 6 -17.22 37.70 -7.92
CA GLY A 6 -16.73 36.87 -6.80
C GLY A 6 -16.69 35.37 -7.13
N LEU A 7 -17.69 34.85 -7.84
CA LEU A 7 -17.72 33.44 -8.27
C LEU A 7 -16.64 33.12 -9.31
N LEU A 8 -16.40 34.03 -10.26
CA LEU A 8 -15.36 33.87 -11.27
C LEU A 8 -13.96 33.90 -10.65
N LEU A 9 -13.70 34.82 -9.71
CA LEU A 9 -12.45 34.87 -8.95
C LEU A 9 -12.22 33.60 -8.13
N ASN A 10 -13.24 33.13 -7.39
CA ASN A 10 -13.13 31.88 -6.61
C ASN A 10 -12.88 30.67 -7.51
N ARG A 11 -13.54 30.60 -8.68
CA ARG A 11 -13.32 29.53 -9.67
C ARG A 11 -11.89 29.55 -10.22
N PHE A 12 -11.35 30.74 -10.51
CA PHE A 12 -9.98 30.89 -10.99
C PHE A 12 -8.95 30.53 -9.91
N VAL A 13 -9.15 30.99 -8.67
CA VAL A 13 -8.28 30.66 -7.53
C VAL A 13 -8.29 29.15 -7.27
N ARG A 14 -9.47 28.51 -7.20
CA ARG A 14 -9.59 27.06 -7.03
C ARG A 14 -8.91 26.28 -8.17
N ALA A 15 -9.11 26.69 -9.41
CA ALA A 15 -8.45 26.08 -10.57
C ALA A 15 -6.93 26.18 -10.46
N LYS A 16 -6.40 27.36 -10.11
CA LYS A 16 -4.95 27.57 -9.96
C LYS A 16 -4.36 26.78 -8.78
N ILE A 17 -5.08 26.65 -7.67
CA ILE A 17 -4.64 25.84 -6.52
C ILE A 17 -4.58 24.36 -6.90
N VAL A 18 -5.59 23.84 -7.58
CA VAL A 18 -5.62 22.43 -8.03
C VAL A 18 -4.50 22.17 -9.04
N GLU A 19 -4.37 23.04 -10.04
CA GLU A 19 -3.33 22.95 -11.06
C GLU A 19 -1.92 22.99 -10.44
N TRP A 20 -1.71 23.86 -9.45
CA TRP A 20 -0.44 23.95 -8.72
C TRP A 20 -0.14 22.68 -7.91
N ARG A 21 -1.14 22.14 -7.21
CA ARG A 21 -1.01 20.88 -6.46
C ARG A 21 -0.67 19.70 -7.37
N GLU A 22 -1.37 19.58 -8.50
CA GLU A 22 -1.13 18.54 -9.50
C GLU A 22 0.25 18.66 -10.13
N ARG A 23 0.67 19.87 -10.52
CA ARG A 23 2.01 20.10 -11.07
C ARG A 23 3.10 19.72 -10.08
N ARG A 24 2.94 20.07 -8.80
CA ARG A 24 3.88 19.69 -7.74
C ARG A 24 3.94 18.17 -7.54
N PHE A 25 2.78 17.51 -7.55
CA PHE A 25 2.70 16.06 -7.39
C PHE A 25 3.30 15.31 -8.59
N LYS A 26 2.94 15.71 -9.82
CA LYS A 26 3.48 15.16 -11.07
C LYS A 26 5.00 15.30 -11.17
N ARG A 27 5.56 16.43 -10.71
CA ARG A 27 7.02 16.61 -10.62
C ARG A 27 7.68 15.57 -9.71
N ARG A 28 7.14 15.36 -8.51
CA ARG A 28 7.67 14.37 -7.55
C ARG A 28 7.58 12.94 -8.08
N LEU A 29 6.52 12.60 -8.81
CA LEU A 29 6.40 11.30 -9.47
C LEU A 29 7.40 11.11 -10.61
N ALA A 30 7.56 12.13 -11.47
CA ALA A 30 8.53 12.08 -12.56
C ALA A 30 9.99 11.98 -12.06
N GLU A 31 10.30 12.67 -10.96
CA GLU A 31 11.61 12.55 -10.29
C GLU A 31 11.83 11.15 -9.71
N ALA A 32 10.80 10.57 -9.08
CA ALA A 32 10.87 9.19 -8.59
C ALA A 32 11.01 8.15 -9.71
N GLU A 33 10.35 8.36 -10.87
CA GLU A 33 10.51 7.50 -12.04
C GLU A 33 11.93 7.59 -12.62
N LYS A 34 12.47 8.81 -12.75
CA LYS A 34 13.87 9.02 -13.17
C LYS A 34 14.85 8.34 -12.22
N ALA A 35 14.66 8.48 -10.91
CA ALA A 35 15.51 7.82 -9.91
C ALA A 35 15.43 6.28 -9.98
N ARG A 36 14.30 5.70 -10.41
CA ARG A 36 14.19 4.26 -10.68
C ARG A 36 14.96 3.87 -11.95
N ARG A 37 14.80 4.63 -13.03
CA ARG A 37 15.53 4.41 -14.30
C ARG A 37 17.04 4.53 -14.12
N GLU A 38 17.51 5.45 -13.29
CA GLU A 38 18.94 5.60 -12.97
C GLU A 38 19.47 4.40 -12.16
N ARG A 39 18.68 3.83 -11.25
CA ARG A 39 19.04 2.58 -10.55
C ARG A 39 19.11 1.39 -11.49
N GLU A 40 18.23 1.32 -12.49
CA GLU A 40 18.23 0.27 -13.51
C GLU A 40 19.35 0.45 -14.55
N GLY A 41 19.69 1.70 -14.90
CA GLY A 41 20.74 2.03 -15.87
C GLY A 41 22.17 2.02 -15.32
N GLY A 42 22.35 1.90 -14.00
CA GLY A 42 23.66 1.92 -13.34
C GLY A 42 24.19 0.55 -12.87
N GLY A 43 23.47 -0.55 -13.09
CA GLY A 43 23.83 -1.88 -12.58
C GLY A 43 24.43 -2.81 -13.65
N GLY A 44 25.72 -2.65 -13.96
CA GLY A 44 26.52 -3.63 -14.70
C GLY A 44 27.56 -4.30 -13.81
N ALA A 45 27.43 -5.64 -13.66
CA ALA A 45 28.29 -6.64 -12.97
C ALA A 45 28.44 -6.43 -11.44
N ASP A 46 28.34 -7.41 -10.52
CA ASP A 46 28.58 -8.86 -10.55
C ASP A 46 27.91 -9.60 -9.34
N GLY A 47 27.65 -10.92 -9.48
CA GLY A 47 27.35 -11.91 -8.41
C GLY A 47 25.86 -12.02 -7.98
N GLY A 48 25.14 -13.14 -8.06
CA GLY A 48 25.52 -14.56 -8.04
C GLY A 48 24.93 -15.23 -6.79
N ALA A 49 23.70 -15.75 -6.86
CA ALA A 49 23.17 -16.77 -5.94
C ALA A 49 21.95 -17.46 -6.57
N THR A 50 22.21 -18.54 -7.31
CA THR A 50 21.24 -19.59 -7.61
C THR A 50 21.02 -20.41 -6.33
N VAL A 51 19.78 -20.71 -5.99
CA VAL A 51 19.46 -21.75 -5.01
C VAL A 51 18.70 -22.86 -5.75
N ASP A 52 19.30 -24.05 -5.73
CA ASP A 52 18.86 -25.26 -6.39
C ASP A 52 17.71 -25.98 -5.65
N ASP A 53 16.85 -26.62 -6.44
CA ASP A 53 15.77 -27.55 -6.10
C ASP A 53 16.31 -28.97 -5.83
N PRO A 54 15.70 -29.75 -4.91
CA PRO A 54 15.38 -31.14 -5.29
C PRO A 54 14.05 -31.66 -4.73
N SER A 55 13.05 -31.72 -5.61
CA SER A 55 12.17 -32.85 -5.93
C SER A 55 11.88 -34.00 -4.92
N SER A 56 10.58 -34.13 -4.61
CA SER A 56 9.73 -35.35 -4.60
C SER A 56 9.69 -36.34 -3.40
N THR A 57 8.48 -36.54 -2.85
CA THR A 57 7.89 -37.87 -2.62
C THR A 57 6.37 -37.77 -2.44
N SER A 58 5.67 -38.74 -3.02
CA SER A 58 4.22 -38.84 -3.17
C SER A 58 3.62 -39.89 -2.22
N SER A 59 2.43 -39.64 -1.66
CA SER A 59 1.50 -40.67 -1.14
C SER A 59 0.07 -40.15 -1.12
N ARG A 60 -0.86 -40.95 -1.65
CA ARG A 60 -2.28 -40.64 -1.87
C ARG A 60 -3.15 -40.85 -0.61
N GLY A 61 -4.22 -40.06 -0.49
CA GLY A 61 -5.57 -40.58 -0.18
C GLY A 61 -6.37 -39.93 0.96
N GLY A 62 -7.62 -39.55 0.67
CA GLY A 62 -8.74 -39.50 1.62
C GLY A 62 -9.28 -38.11 1.97
N GLY A 63 -10.48 -37.77 1.48
CA GLY A 63 -11.06 -36.43 1.52
C GLY A 63 -11.87 -36.04 2.77
N GLY A 64 -12.30 -34.77 2.74
CA GLY A 64 -13.25 -34.14 3.67
C GLY A 64 -13.26 -32.63 3.42
N GLY A 65 -14.36 -32.10 2.89
CA GLY A 65 -14.43 -30.74 2.34
C GLY A 65 -14.53 -29.60 3.36
N GLY A 66 -14.29 -28.37 2.87
CA GLY A 66 -14.74 -27.14 3.52
C GLY A 66 -13.83 -25.90 3.32
N GLY A 67 -14.07 -25.11 2.27
CA GLY A 67 -13.83 -23.65 2.23
C GLY A 67 -12.41 -23.15 1.95
N GLY A 68 -12.15 -22.75 0.70
CA GLY A 68 -10.87 -22.15 0.25
C GLY A 68 -10.61 -20.72 0.75
N GLY A 69 -9.40 -20.17 0.62
CA GLY A 69 -8.20 -20.66 -0.05
C GLY A 69 -7.05 -19.66 0.06
N GLY A 70 -5.84 -20.11 -0.30
CA GLY A 70 -4.71 -19.24 -0.64
C GLY A 70 -3.57 -19.20 0.38
N GLY A 71 -2.95 -20.34 0.66
CA GLY A 71 -1.59 -20.43 1.21
C GLY A 71 -0.54 -20.18 0.12
N GLY A 72 -0.59 -19.01 -0.53
CA GLY A 72 0.57 -18.46 -1.21
C GLY A 72 1.32 -17.61 -0.18
N GLU A 73 2.65 -17.61 -0.22
CA GLU A 73 3.47 -16.64 0.51
C GLU A 73 2.86 -15.24 0.34
N ARG A 74 2.12 -14.77 1.36
CA ARG A 74 1.56 -13.43 1.39
C ARG A 74 2.75 -12.50 1.38
N ALA A 75 2.82 -11.60 0.41
CA ALA A 75 3.93 -10.67 0.29
C ALA A 75 4.16 -9.97 1.65
N PRO A 76 5.42 -9.79 2.10
CA PRO A 76 5.71 -9.16 3.37
C PRO A 76 5.02 -7.78 3.44
N GLY A 77 4.08 -7.63 4.38
CA GLY A 77 3.21 -6.45 4.49
C GLY A 77 1.70 -6.73 4.36
N GLU A 78 1.31 -7.96 4.04
CA GLU A 78 -0.11 -8.32 3.89
C GLU A 78 -0.75 -8.93 5.14
N THR A 79 0.03 -9.29 6.16
CA THR A 79 -0.48 -9.89 7.42
C THR A 79 -0.45 -8.87 8.56
N CYS A 80 -1.47 -8.89 9.41
CA CYS A 80 -1.56 -8.02 10.57
C CYS A 80 -0.41 -8.31 11.56
N VAL A 81 0.37 -7.28 11.88
CA VAL A 81 1.53 -7.40 12.79
C VAL A 81 1.16 -7.62 14.27
N VAL A 82 -0.14 -7.60 14.59
CA VAL A 82 -0.63 -7.70 15.98
C VAL A 82 -1.15 -9.10 16.27
N CYS A 83 -2.06 -9.62 15.45
CA CYS A 83 -2.59 -10.97 15.62
C CYS A 83 -1.86 -12.04 14.80
N LEU A 84 -1.05 -11.63 13.82
CA LEU A 84 -0.30 -12.52 12.92
C LEU A 84 -1.16 -13.57 12.18
N TYR A 85 -2.48 -13.32 12.10
CA TYR A 85 -3.45 -14.27 11.53
C TYR A 85 -4.20 -13.65 10.35
N GLU A 86 -4.85 -12.51 10.59
CA GLU A 86 -5.63 -11.80 9.58
C GLU A 86 -4.79 -10.92 8.67
N ALA A 87 -5.31 -10.63 7.48
CA ALA A 87 -4.67 -9.69 6.57
C ALA A 87 -4.74 -8.24 7.07
N ALA A 88 -3.67 -7.47 6.81
CA ALA A 88 -3.65 -6.04 7.05
C ALA A 88 -4.64 -5.34 6.11
N SER A 89 -5.66 -4.73 6.69
CA SER A 89 -6.81 -4.17 5.96
C SER A 89 -7.16 -2.74 6.39
N VAL A 90 -6.39 -2.15 7.29
CA VAL A 90 -6.59 -0.76 7.73
C VAL A 90 -5.33 0.08 7.60
N VAL A 91 -5.52 1.35 7.25
CA VAL A 91 -4.45 2.35 7.20
C VAL A 91 -4.63 3.38 8.32
N TYR A 92 -3.54 3.73 9.00
CA TYR A 92 -3.51 4.81 9.99
C TYR A 92 -3.37 6.17 9.27
N LYS A 93 -4.38 7.04 9.38
CA LYS A 93 -4.53 8.29 8.61
C LYS A 93 -3.32 9.25 8.70
N GLU A 94 -2.74 9.42 9.89
CA GLU A 94 -1.69 10.42 10.12
C GLU A 94 -0.29 9.96 9.69
N CYS A 95 -0.09 8.67 9.45
CA CYS A 95 1.22 8.11 9.07
C CYS A 95 1.20 7.23 7.82
N GLY A 96 0.03 6.80 7.34
CA GLY A 96 -0.12 5.99 6.13
C GLY A 96 0.27 4.52 6.27
N HIS A 97 0.62 4.02 7.46
CA HIS A 97 1.01 2.62 7.64
C HIS A 97 -0.20 1.67 7.55
N LEU A 98 -0.11 0.68 6.66
CA LEU A 98 -1.04 -0.44 6.49
C LEU A 98 -0.45 -1.68 7.17
N VAL A 99 -0.84 -1.93 8.43
CA VAL A 99 -0.20 -2.98 9.25
C VAL A 99 -1.14 -3.77 10.17
N CYS A 100 -2.40 -3.36 10.27
CA CYS A 100 -3.37 -4.01 11.16
C CYS A 100 -4.57 -4.52 10.39
N CYS A 101 -5.18 -5.60 10.89
CA CYS A 101 -6.55 -5.94 10.56
C CYS A 101 -7.53 -5.02 11.31
N GLU A 102 -8.80 -5.02 10.89
CA GLU A 102 -9.84 -4.19 11.47
C GLU A 102 -10.07 -4.45 12.98
N LEU A 103 -10.02 -5.72 13.40
CA LEU A 103 -10.24 -6.12 14.80
C LEU A 103 -9.13 -5.59 15.72
N CYS A 104 -7.88 -5.71 15.31
CA CYS A 104 -6.75 -5.19 16.08
C CYS A 104 -6.76 -3.66 16.12
N ALA A 105 -7.08 -2.99 15.00
CA ALA A 105 -7.11 -1.53 14.93
C ALA A 105 -8.15 -0.90 15.86
N ARG A 106 -9.30 -1.54 16.08
CA ARG A 106 -10.32 -1.08 17.05
C ARG A 106 -9.80 -0.94 18.48
N ARG A 107 -8.77 -1.71 18.85
CA ARG A 107 -8.17 -1.70 20.19
C ARG A 107 -6.97 -0.76 20.30
N MET A 108 -6.61 -0.05 19.23
CA MET A 108 -5.40 0.76 19.17
C MET A 108 -5.70 2.23 18.90
N THR A 109 -5.05 3.12 19.65
CA THR A 109 -5.12 4.58 19.46
C THR A 109 -3.89 5.15 18.77
N ARG A 110 -2.86 4.32 18.56
CA ARG A 110 -1.56 4.66 17.96
C ARG A 110 -1.15 3.59 16.97
N CYS A 111 -0.44 3.99 15.92
CA CYS A 111 0.13 3.06 14.94
C CYS A 111 1.20 2.14 15.59
N PRO A 112 1.15 0.81 15.40
CA PRO A 112 2.16 -0.12 15.96
C PRO A 112 3.57 0.12 15.45
N LEU A 113 3.73 0.58 14.20
CA LEU A 113 5.06 0.81 13.61
C LEU A 113 5.73 2.08 14.12
N CYS A 114 5.03 3.22 14.02
CA CYS A 114 5.65 4.53 14.28
C CYS A 114 5.15 5.21 15.56
N ARG A 115 4.24 4.58 16.31
CA ARG A 115 3.65 5.07 17.57
C ARG A 115 2.92 6.42 17.48
N ARG A 116 2.70 6.96 16.28
CA ARG A 116 1.91 8.18 16.06
C ARG A 116 0.45 7.92 16.42
N LYS A 117 -0.15 8.82 17.21
CA LYS A 117 -1.60 8.82 17.49
C LYS A 117 -2.34 9.09 16.19
N SER A 118 -3.24 8.19 15.81
CA SER A 118 -3.89 8.27 14.50
C SER A 118 -5.21 7.52 14.53
N ALA A 119 -6.24 8.12 13.94
CA ALA A 119 -7.43 7.38 13.54
C ALA A 119 -7.08 6.42 12.39
N TRP A 120 -7.91 5.41 12.16
CA TRP A 120 -7.74 4.40 11.11
C TRP A 120 -8.92 4.40 10.14
N MET A 121 -8.71 3.81 8.96
CA MET A 121 -9.77 3.55 7.98
C MET A 121 -9.53 2.21 7.27
N LYS A 122 -10.60 1.53 6.89
CA LYS A 122 -10.53 0.27 6.14
C LYS A 122 -10.18 0.53 4.68
N VAL A 123 -9.25 -0.26 4.16
CA VAL A 123 -8.85 -0.27 2.76
C VAL A 123 -9.58 -1.41 2.07
N PHE A 124 -10.27 -1.10 0.97
CA PHE A 124 -10.91 -2.09 0.12
C PHE A 124 -10.04 -2.27 -1.12
N ARG A 125 -9.51 -3.48 -1.32
CA ARG A 125 -8.77 -3.83 -2.53
C ARG A 125 -9.82 -4.12 -3.61
N ALA A 126 -9.82 -3.37 -4.71
CA ALA A 126 -10.59 -3.74 -5.89
C ALA A 126 -9.99 -5.07 -6.39
N GLY A 127 -10.78 -6.15 -6.36
CA GLY A 127 -10.32 -7.48 -6.78
C GLY A 127 -9.84 -7.46 -8.23
N GLY A 128 -8.76 -8.21 -8.50
CA GLY A 128 -8.12 -8.40 -9.80
C GLY A 128 -8.68 -9.56 -10.61
#